data_AF-A0A4V0BUS5-F1
#
_entry.id   AF-A0A4V0BUS5-F1
#
_cell.length_a   1.000
_cell.length_b   1.000
_cell.length_c   1.000
_cell.angle_alpha   90.00
_cell.angle_beta   90.00
_cell.angle_gamma   90.00
#
_symmetry.space_group_name_H-M   'P 1'
#
loop_
_entity.id
_entity.type
_entity.pdbx_description
1 polymer ?
#
loop_
_entity_poly.entity_id
_entity_poly.type
_entity_poly.pdbx_seq_one_letter_code
_entity_poly.pdbx_strand_id
1 'polypeptide(L)'
;MDLDIIRQEIDQIDDQIVKLLEERMHLVEGVVTYKKASGKPILDSKREEVIFEKVKNRVEDKRYQETIVATFSYILKRSRDYQDQNIK
;
A
#
# COMPACT_ATOMS: atom_id res chain seq x y z
N MET A 1 24.45 18.23 3.52
CA MET A 1 23.21 18.76 2.92
C MET A 1 22.47 19.53 3.99
N ASP A 2 21.87 20.67 3.64
CA ASP A 2 21.04 21.44 4.58
C ASP A 2 19.75 20.66 4.89
N LEU A 3 19.24 20.80 6.13
CA LEU A 3 18.01 20.16 6.57
C LEU A 3 16.81 20.59 5.72
N ASP A 4 16.77 21.86 5.30
CA ASP A 4 15.67 22.37 4.49
C ASP A 4 15.68 21.78 3.08
N ILE A 5 16.87 21.51 2.52
CA ILE A 5 17.00 20.82 1.22
C ILE A 5 16.52 19.37 1.36
N ILE A 6 16.93 18.65 2.42
CA ILE A 6 16.47 17.28 2.69
C ILE A 6 14.93 17.24 2.78
N ARG A 7 14.31 18.21 3.45
CA ARG A 7 12.86 18.27 3.59
C ARG A 7 12.15 18.53 2.27
N GLN A 8 12.67 19.43 1.44
CA GLN A 8 12.10 19.66 0.11
C GLN A 8 12.18 18.42 -0.78
N GLU A 9 13.26 17.64 -0.70
CA GLU A 9 13.37 16.35 -1.40
C GLU A 9 12.35 15.34 -0.87
N ILE A 10 12.11 15.30 0.46
CA ILE A 10 11.06 14.46 1.07
C ILE A 10 9.68 14.88 0.57
N ASP A 11 9.36 16.17 0.57
CA ASP A 11 8.06 16.67 0.13
C ASP A 11 7.77 16.26 -1.33
N GLN A 12 8.78 16.35 -2.20
CA GLN A 12 8.66 15.90 -3.60
C GLN A 12 8.44 14.39 -3.74
N ILE A 13 8.99 13.59 -2.83
CA ILE A 13 8.75 12.14 -2.78
C ILE A 13 7.34 11.86 -2.24
N ASP A 14 6.91 12.59 -1.22
CA ASP A 14 5.59 12.44 -0.62
C ASP A 14 4.48 12.76 -1.63
N ASP A 15 4.65 13.79 -2.48
CA ASP A 15 3.75 14.07 -3.59
C ASP A 15 3.61 12.88 -4.56
N GLN A 16 4.72 12.18 -4.84
CA GLN A 16 4.69 10.98 -5.69
C GLN A 16 4.03 9.80 -4.96
N ILE A 17 4.27 9.65 -3.67
CA ILE A 17 3.62 8.60 -2.85
C ILE A 17 2.10 8.81 -2.85
N VAL A 18 1.61 10.04 -2.67
CA VAL A 18 0.17 10.35 -2.71
C VAL A 18 -0.42 9.92 -4.04
N LYS A 19 0.18 10.33 -5.16
CA LYS A 19 -0.30 9.95 -6.49
C LYS A 19 -0.34 8.44 -6.69
N LEU A 20 0.71 7.73 -6.29
CA LEU A 20 0.78 6.25 -6.40
C LEU A 20 -0.25 5.56 -5.52
N LEU A 21 -0.53 6.10 -4.34
CA LEU A 21 -1.57 5.57 -3.46
C LEU A 21 -2.96 5.80 -4.03
N GLU A 22 -3.25 6.94 -4.65
CA GLU A 22 -4.51 7.20 -5.36
C GLU A 22 -4.72 6.24 -6.52
N GLU A 23 -3.71 6.07 -7.40
CA GLU A 23 -3.73 5.10 -8.50
C GLU A 23 -4.01 3.68 -7.98
N ARG A 24 -3.37 3.32 -6.87
CA ARG A 24 -3.61 2.03 -6.21
C ARG A 24 -5.03 1.91 -5.67
N MET A 25 -5.63 2.98 -5.13
CA MET A 25 -7.00 2.96 -4.62
C MET A 25 -8.04 2.79 -5.74
N HIS A 26 -7.83 3.38 -6.91
CA HIS A 26 -8.67 3.09 -8.09
C HIS A 26 -8.67 1.60 -8.46
N LEU A 27 -7.51 0.92 -8.36
CA LEU A 27 -7.46 -0.53 -8.56
C LEU A 27 -8.17 -1.30 -7.45
N VAL A 28 -8.13 -0.81 -6.21
CA VAL A 28 -8.88 -1.40 -5.08
C VAL A 28 -10.39 -1.35 -5.32
N GLU A 29 -10.92 -0.31 -5.98
CA GLU A 29 -12.35 -0.27 -6.38
C GLU A 29 -12.73 -1.39 -7.34
N GLY A 30 -11.83 -1.71 -8.28
CA GLY A 30 -11.97 -2.90 -9.14
C GLY A 30 -11.99 -4.19 -8.32
N VAL A 31 -11.13 -4.30 -7.29
CA VAL A 31 -11.13 -5.44 -6.37
C VAL A 31 -12.42 -5.53 -5.55
N VAL A 32 -12.96 -4.41 -5.06
CA VAL A 32 -14.27 -4.35 -4.38
C VAL A 32 -15.35 -4.91 -5.30
N THR A 33 -15.43 -4.39 -6.52
CA THR A 33 -16.44 -4.79 -7.51
C THR A 33 -16.38 -6.29 -7.78
N TYR A 34 -15.17 -6.83 -8.00
CA TYR A 34 -14.97 -8.26 -8.22
C TYR A 34 -15.35 -9.12 -7.01
N LYS A 35 -14.94 -8.72 -5.79
CA LYS A 35 -15.24 -9.48 -4.57
C LYS A 35 -16.74 -9.46 -4.24
N LYS A 36 -17.40 -8.32 -4.45
CA LYS A 36 -18.85 -8.18 -4.30
C LYS A 36 -19.59 -9.13 -5.25
N ALA A 37 -19.22 -9.14 -6.53
CA ALA A 37 -19.83 -10.00 -7.53
C ALA A 37 -19.58 -11.51 -7.30
N SER A 38 -18.42 -11.87 -6.74
CA SER A 38 -18.01 -13.26 -6.51
C SER A 38 -18.28 -13.80 -5.10
N GLY A 39 -18.76 -12.96 -4.17
CA GLY A 39 -18.95 -13.32 -2.76
C GLY A 39 -17.65 -13.65 -2.01
N LYS A 40 -16.49 -13.21 -2.52
CA LYS A 40 -15.19 -13.49 -1.90
C LYS A 40 -14.92 -12.58 -0.70
N PRO A 41 -14.22 -13.07 0.33
CA PRO A 41 -13.90 -12.26 1.50
C PRO A 41 -12.92 -11.12 1.17
N ILE A 42 -12.99 -10.05 1.97
CA ILE A 42 -12.09 -8.90 1.86
C ILE A 42 -10.67 -9.28 2.24
N LEU A 43 -10.51 -10.01 3.35
CA LEU A 43 -9.21 -10.52 3.76
C LEU A 43 -8.81 -11.70 2.87
N ASP A 44 -7.64 -11.57 2.23
CA ASP A 44 -6.98 -12.64 1.48
C ASP A 44 -5.54 -12.76 2.00
N SER A 45 -5.37 -13.53 3.07
CA SER A 45 -4.08 -13.65 3.76
C SER A 45 -2.97 -14.19 2.85
N LYS A 46 -3.30 -15.10 1.94
CA LYS A 46 -2.33 -15.65 0.96
C LYS A 46 -1.85 -14.55 0.01
N ARG A 47 -2.77 -13.71 -0.47
CA ARG A 47 -2.41 -12.58 -1.34
C ARG A 47 -1.52 -11.57 -0.61
N GLU A 48 -1.82 -11.29 0.66
CA GLU A 48 -1.06 -10.33 1.47
C GLU A 48 0.35 -10.83 1.80
N GLU A 49 0.52 -12.11 2.13
CA GLU A 49 1.82 -12.75 2.34
C GLU A 49 2.73 -12.59 1.10
N VAL A 50 2.18 -12.84 -0.09
CA VAL A 50 2.90 -12.62 -1.37
C VAL A 50 3.29 -11.15 -1.57
N ILE A 51 2.50 -10.19 -1.09
CA ILE A 51 2.83 -8.77 -1.17
C ILE A 51 4.00 -8.46 -0.24
N PHE A 52 3.96 -8.93 1.01
CA PHE A 52 5.03 -8.70 1.98
C PHE A 52 6.37 -9.27 1.51
N GLU A 53 6.39 -10.51 0.99
CA GLU A 53 7.61 -11.10 0.44
C GLU A 53 8.15 -10.31 -0.76
N LYS A 54 7.27 -9.83 -1.64
CA LYS A 54 7.70 -8.98 -2.76
C LYS A 54 8.28 -7.66 -2.30
N VAL A 55 7.68 -7.01 -1.30
CA VAL A 55 8.17 -5.74 -0.74
C VAL A 55 9.54 -5.95 -0.11
N LYS A 56 9.65 -6.96 0.77
CA LYS A 56 10.91 -7.34 1.44
C LYS A 56 12.05 -7.56 0.44
N ASN A 57 11.77 -8.26 -0.66
CA ASN A 57 12.77 -8.56 -1.69
C ASN A 57 13.12 -7.36 -2.59
N ARG A 58 12.23 -6.36 -2.72
CA ARG A 58 12.49 -5.13 -3.49
C ARG A 58 13.27 -4.08 -2.73
N VAL A 59 13.29 -4.13 -1.40
CA VAL A 59 14.11 -3.22 -0.60
C VAL A 59 15.58 -3.62 -0.76
N GLU A 60 16.35 -2.75 -1.41
CA GLU A 60 17.77 -2.92 -1.68
C GLU A 60 18.60 -2.75 -0.40
N ASP A 61 18.45 -1.59 0.27
CA ASP A 61 19.12 -1.34 1.54
C ASP A 61 18.35 -1.99 2.70
N LYS A 62 18.94 -3.07 3.22
CA LYS A 62 18.33 -3.90 4.27
C LYS A 62 18.08 -3.16 5.58
N ARG A 63 18.73 -2.01 5.81
CA ARG A 63 18.44 -1.14 6.97
C ARG A 63 17.02 -0.58 6.92
N TYR A 64 16.44 -0.43 5.73
CA TYR A 64 15.08 0.10 5.54
C TYR A 64 14.00 -0.97 5.41
N GLN A 65 14.39 -2.25 5.36
CA GLN A 65 13.46 -3.33 5.04
C GLN A 65 12.30 -3.43 6.03
N GLU A 66 12.60 -3.41 7.33
CA GLU A 66 11.58 -3.54 8.37
C GLU A 66 10.57 -2.38 8.32
N THR A 67 11.06 -1.14 8.24
CA THR A 67 10.18 0.05 8.22
C THR A 67 9.30 0.11 6.96
N ILE A 68 9.85 -0.27 5.79
CA ILE A 68 9.10 -0.29 4.54
C ILE A 68 8.04 -1.40 4.58
N VAL A 69 8.38 -2.61 5.04
CA VAL A 69 7.41 -3.72 5.18
C VAL A 69 6.29 -3.34 6.15
N ALA A 70 6.61 -2.72 7.28
CA ALA A 70 5.62 -2.22 8.24
C ALA A 70 4.68 -1.19 7.61
N THR A 71 5.21 -0.25 6.83
CA THR A 71 4.41 0.75 6.09
C THR A 71 3.42 0.09 5.13
N PHE A 72 3.85 -0.93 4.39
CA PHE A 72 2.97 -1.70 3.51
C PHE A 72 1.84 -2.42 4.26
N SER A 73 2.08 -2.85 5.50
CA SER A 73 1.03 -3.47 6.33
C SER A 73 -0.10 -2.47 6.62
N TYR A 74 0.23 -1.20 6.87
CA TYR A 74 -0.76 -0.14 7.06
C TYR A 74 -1.50 0.19 5.77
N ILE A 75 -0.82 0.25 4.63
CA ILE A 75 -1.46 0.44 3.31
C ILE A 75 -2.50 -0.67 3.06
N LEU A 76 -2.14 -1.94 3.32
CA LEU A 76 -3.06 -3.06 3.15
C LEU A 76 -4.23 -2.99 4.13
N LYS A 77 -3.99 -2.63 5.40
CA LYS A 77 -5.05 -2.39 6.38
C LYS A 77 -6.05 -1.34 5.89
N ARG A 78 -5.58 -0.16 5.48
CA ARG A 78 -6.45 0.90 4.97
C ARG A 78 -7.22 0.50 3.72
N SER A 79 -6.61 -0.33 2.86
CA SER A 79 -7.30 -0.90 1.70
C SER A 79 -8.44 -1.82 2.08
N ARG A 80 -8.27 -2.64 3.13
CA ARG A 80 -9.33 -3.51 3.65
C ARG A 80 -10.45 -2.70 4.30
N ASP A 81 -10.09 -1.69 5.11
CA ASP A 81 -11.07 -0.79 5.73
C ASP A 81 -11.94 -0.11 4.66
N TYR A 82 -11.33 0.39 3.57
CA TYR A 82 -12.06 0.97 2.44
C TYR A 82 -12.94 -0.08 1.74
N GLN A 83 -12.44 -1.29 1.50
CA GLN A 83 -13.25 -2.36 0.92
C GLN A 83 -14.46 -2.68 1.80
N ASP A 84 -14.29 -2.78 3.12
CA ASP A 84 -15.37 -3.12 4.07
C ASP A 84 -16.49 -2.08 4.10
N GLN A 85 -16.14 -0.81 3.95
CA GLN A 85 -17.10 0.29 3.83
C GLN A 85 -17.88 0.26 2.51
N ASN A 86 -17.27 -0.23 1.42
CA ASN A 86 -17.82 -0.12 0.07
C ASN A 86 -18.33 -1.45 -0.53
N ILE A 87 -18.11 -2.59 0.13
CA ILE A 87 -18.60 -3.89 -0.36
C ILE A 87 -20.09 -4.12 -0.07
N LYS A 88 -20.66 -3.37 0.88
CA LYS A 88 -22.07 -3.44 1.29
C LYS A 88 -23.01 -3.13 0.12
#